data_AF-A0A842XQI9-F1
#
_entry.id   AF-A0A842XQI9-F1
#
_cell.length_a   1.000
_cell.length_b   1.000
_cell.length_c   1.000
_cell.angle_alpha   90.00
_cell.angle_beta   90.00
_cell.angle_gamma   90.00
#
_symmetry.space_group_name_H-M   'P 1'
#
loop_
_entity.id
_entity.type
_entity.pdbx_description
1 polymer ?
#
loop_
_entity_poly.entity_id
_entity_poly.type
_entity_poly.pdbx_seq_one_letter_code
_entity_poly.pdbx_strand_id
1 'polypeptide(L)'
;MGNQWKGYASLKEEQDASLWKLVSFAYENVPYYHRLFKGLGLKPEDVKKVEDLQKLPVLTKEIIKRNWDDLRPVNLRDIRYADKATGGSTGTPLEYRMSKRELENVRASIAKRSPAWNVDFDITTRIDRTKAGKRRFVISEIVP
;
A
#
# COMPACT_ATOMS: atom_id res chain seq x y z
N MET A 1 19.28 -14.56 7.93
CA MET A 1 18.88 -15.50 6.85
C MET A 1 17.58 -15.03 6.23
N GLY A 2 17.44 -15.07 4.90
CA GLY A 2 16.18 -14.72 4.23
C GLY A 2 15.08 -15.76 4.50
N ASN A 3 13.81 -15.37 4.40
CA ASN A 3 12.67 -16.27 4.58
C ASN A 3 12.59 -17.39 3.52
N GLN A 4 13.31 -17.26 2.41
CA GLN A 4 13.37 -18.20 1.29
C GLN A 4 13.79 -19.65 1.64
N TRP A 5 14.41 -19.87 2.81
CA TRP A 5 14.87 -21.19 3.26
C TRP A 5 14.06 -21.74 4.44
N LYS A 6 13.04 -21.01 4.90
CA LYS A 6 12.21 -21.44 6.03
C LYS A 6 11.23 -22.51 5.59
N GLY A 7 10.95 -23.46 6.50
CA GLY A 7 9.90 -24.45 6.30
C GLY A 7 8.51 -23.82 6.27
N TYR A 8 7.57 -24.49 5.60
CA TYR A 8 6.20 -24.00 5.42
C TYR A 8 5.51 -23.61 6.74
N ALA A 9 5.64 -24.44 7.79
CA ALA A 9 5.02 -24.17 9.08
C ALA A 9 5.50 -22.84 9.69
N SER A 10 6.81 -22.59 9.68
CA SER A 10 7.39 -21.33 10.16
C SER A 10 6.97 -20.14 9.30
N LEU A 11 6.89 -20.30 7.97
CA LEU A 11 6.39 -19.23 7.09
C LEU A 11 4.92 -18.92 7.35
N LYS A 12 4.09 -19.94 7.59
CA LYS A 12 2.68 -19.76 7.90
C LYS A 12 2.47 -19.03 9.22
N GLU A 13 3.22 -19.41 10.27
CA GLU A 13 3.16 -18.71 11.56
C GLU A 13 3.55 -17.23 11.44
N GLU A 14 4.62 -16.93 10.70
CA GLU A 14 5.06 -15.55 10.44
C GLU A 14 4.04 -14.76 9.61
N GLN A 15 3.40 -15.41 8.64
CA GLN A 15 2.34 -14.82 7.83
C GLN A 15 1.10 -14.50 8.69
N ASP A 16 0.63 -15.43 9.50
CA ASP A 16 -0.54 -15.25 10.37
C ASP A 16 -0.26 -14.14 11.41
N ALA A 17 0.94 -14.11 12.01
CA ALA A 17 1.34 -13.04 12.92
C ALA A 17 1.42 -11.66 12.24
N SER A 18 1.89 -11.61 11.00
CA SER A 18 1.96 -10.36 10.22
C SER A 18 0.56 -9.90 9.78
N LEU A 19 -0.31 -10.84 9.42
CA LEU A 19 -1.69 -10.57 9.06
C LEU A 19 -2.46 -9.95 10.23
N TRP A 20 -2.36 -10.53 11.43
CA TRP A 20 -3.03 -10.01 12.60
C TRP A 20 -2.60 -8.56 12.90
N LYS A 21 -1.29 -8.26 12.83
CA LYS A 21 -0.78 -6.88 13.00
C LYS A 21 -1.38 -5.92 11.96
N LEU A 22 -1.49 -6.35 10.71
CA LEU A 22 -2.07 -5.55 9.62
C LEU A 22 -3.56 -5.29 9.86
N VAL A 23 -4.32 -6.31 10.24
CA VAL A 23 -5.76 -6.20 10.51
C VAL A 23 -6.03 -5.30 11.72
N SER A 24 -5.31 -5.48 12.82
CA SER A 24 -5.43 -4.62 14.01
C SER A 24 -5.13 -3.17 13.67
N PHE A 25 -4.03 -2.91 12.95
CA PHE A 25 -3.70 -1.56 12.51
C PHE A 25 -4.80 -0.95 11.65
N ALA A 26 -5.31 -1.70 10.66
CA ALA A 26 -6.36 -1.22 9.77
C ALA A 26 -7.65 -0.89 10.53
N TYR A 27 -8.07 -1.76 11.45
CA TYR A 27 -9.26 -1.54 12.27
C TYR A 27 -9.13 -0.33 13.20
N GLU A 28 -7.97 -0.13 13.80
CA GLU A 28 -7.72 0.96 14.75
C GLU A 28 -7.52 2.30 14.06
N ASN A 29 -6.87 2.32 12.90
CA ASN A 29 -6.34 3.55 12.31
C ASN A 29 -7.00 3.95 10.99
N VAL A 30 -7.75 3.08 10.31
CA VAL A 30 -8.32 3.38 8.99
C VAL A 30 -9.85 3.44 9.08
N PRO A 31 -10.47 4.63 8.91
CA PRO A 31 -11.91 4.82 9.09
C PRO A 31 -12.80 3.84 8.31
N TYR A 32 -12.44 3.54 7.06
CA TYR A 32 -13.18 2.57 6.24
C TYR A 32 -13.21 1.18 6.90
N TYR A 33 -12.06 0.66 7.32
CA TYR A 33 -11.97 -0.67 7.92
C TYR A 33 -12.59 -0.71 9.32
N HIS A 34 -12.45 0.37 10.09
CA HIS A 34 -13.14 0.49 11.37
C HIS A 34 -14.66 0.31 11.21
N ARG A 35 -15.27 1.06 10.29
CA ARG A 35 -16.72 0.95 10.02
C ARG A 35 -17.10 -0.40 9.44
N LEU A 36 -16.29 -0.97 8.54
CA LEU A 36 -16.53 -2.28 7.94
C LEU A 36 -16.63 -3.37 9.03
N PHE A 37 -15.64 -3.45 9.91
CA PHE A 37 -15.63 -4.44 10.99
C PHE A 37 -16.80 -4.24 11.96
N LYS A 38 -17.07 -3.00 12.37
CA LYS A 38 -18.22 -2.70 13.25
C LYS A 38 -19.54 -3.08 12.60
N GLY A 39 -19.71 -2.83 11.31
CA GLY A 39 -20.92 -3.22 10.55
C GLY A 39 -21.09 -4.72 10.40
N LEU A 40 -20.00 -5.49 10.38
CA LEU A 40 -20.02 -6.95 10.37
C LEU A 40 -20.10 -7.58 11.77
N GLY A 41 -20.05 -6.77 12.83
CA GLY A 41 -19.96 -7.26 14.21
C GLY A 41 -18.65 -7.99 14.52
N LEU A 42 -17.60 -7.74 13.74
CA LEU A 42 -16.29 -8.37 13.88
C LEU A 42 -15.33 -7.50 14.68
N LYS A 43 -14.37 -8.15 15.34
CA LYS A 43 -13.20 -7.55 15.98
C LYS A 43 -11.92 -8.06 15.31
N PRO A 44 -10.78 -7.35 15.45
CA PRO A 44 -9.50 -7.83 14.91
C PRO A 44 -9.12 -9.23 15.37
N GLU A 45 -9.50 -9.62 16.59
CA GLU A 45 -9.22 -10.94 17.15
C GLU A 45 -9.96 -12.08 16.43
N ASP A 46 -10.98 -11.76 15.64
CA ASP A 46 -11.72 -12.73 14.82
C ASP A 46 -11.00 -13.02 13.49
N VAL A 47 -9.93 -12.29 13.15
CA VAL A 47 -9.14 -12.48 11.93
C VAL A 47 -7.65 -12.60 12.27
N LYS A 48 -7.23 -13.81 12.66
CA LYS A 48 -5.85 -14.09 13.10
C LYS A 48 -5.05 -14.92 12.13
N LYS A 49 -5.72 -15.63 11.21
CA LYS A 49 -5.09 -16.51 10.23
C LYS A 49 -5.58 -16.20 8.83
N VAL A 50 -4.82 -16.60 7.82
CA VAL A 50 -5.21 -16.41 6.40
C VAL A 50 -6.61 -16.95 6.12
N GLU A 51 -6.99 -18.07 6.74
CA GLU A 51 -8.30 -18.70 6.56
C GLU A 51 -9.46 -17.84 7.09
N ASP A 52 -9.21 -16.91 8.02
CA ASP A 52 -10.23 -16.02 8.55
C ASP A 52 -10.58 -14.87 7.59
N LEU A 53 -9.78 -14.63 6.55
CA LEU A 53 -10.01 -13.54 5.60
C LEU A 53 -11.33 -13.68 4.83
N GLN A 54 -11.86 -14.91 4.72
CA GLN A 54 -13.17 -15.17 4.13
C GLN A 54 -14.34 -14.49 4.88
N LYS A 55 -14.12 -14.06 6.13
CA LYS A 55 -15.10 -13.30 6.91
C LYS A 55 -15.23 -11.84 6.44
N LEU A 56 -14.27 -11.36 5.65
CA LEU A 56 -14.23 -10.00 5.13
C LEU A 56 -14.62 -9.96 3.65
N PRO A 57 -15.38 -8.96 3.21
CA PRO A 57 -15.66 -8.78 1.79
C PRO A 57 -14.40 -8.36 1.02
N VAL A 58 -14.36 -8.73 -0.26
CA VAL A 58 -13.28 -8.33 -1.17
C VAL A 58 -13.31 -6.81 -1.39
N LEU A 59 -12.16 -6.17 -1.23
CA LEU A 59 -11.98 -4.76 -1.54
C LEU A 59 -11.82 -4.58 -3.06
N THR A 60 -12.80 -3.95 -3.71
CA THR A 60 -12.76 -3.68 -5.15
C THR A 60 -12.20 -2.29 -5.47
N LYS A 61 -11.78 -2.09 -6.72
CA LYS A 61 -11.28 -0.80 -7.22
C LYS A 61 -12.32 0.30 -7.08
N GLU A 62 -13.59 -0.03 -7.30
CA GLU A 62 -14.74 0.87 -7.21
C GLU A 62 -14.96 1.30 -5.75
N ILE A 63 -14.85 0.35 -4.81
CA ILE A 63 -14.92 0.66 -3.37
C ILE A 63 -13.78 1.59 -2.98
N ILE A 64 -12.56 1.34 -3.44
CA ILE A 64 -11.41 2.20 -3.15
C ILE A 64 -11.68 3.63 -3.61
N LYS A 65 -12.11 3.81 -4.87
CA LYS A 65 -12.39 5.13 -5.43
C LYS A 65 -13.48 5.87 -4.66
N ARG A 66 -14.54 5.18 -4.25
CA ARG A 66 -15.67 5.77 -3.51
C ARG A 66 -15.31 6.15 -2.07
N ASN A 67 -14.30 5.50 -1.49
CA ASN A 67 -13.92 5.65 -0.08
C ASN A 67 -12.47 6.16 0.08
N TRP A 68 -11.93 6.87 -0.92
CA TRP A 68 -10.51 7.22 -0.99
C TRP A 68 -10.01 7.94 0.26
N ASP A 69 -10.77 8.91 0.76
CA ASP A 69 -10.39 9.69 1.93
C ASP A 69 -10.43 8.87 3.22
N ASP A 70 -11.35 7.92 3.33
CA ASP A 70 -11.58 7.07 4.49
C ASP A 70 -10.67 5.83 4.54
N LEU A 71 -10.03 5.50 3.41
CA LEU A 71 -9.00 4.47 3.33
C LEU A 71 -7.63 4.98 3.79
N ARG A 72 -7.52 6.26 4.15
CA ARG A 72 -6.31 6.83 4.72
C ARG A 72 -6.24 6.54 6.22
N PRO A 73 -5.08 6.15 6.74
CA PRO A 73 -4.92 6.03 8.17
C PRO A 73 -4.96 7.42 8.82
N VAL A 74 -5.55 7.54 10.01
CA VAL A 74 -5.72 8.82 10.71
C VAL A 74 -4.39 9.50 11.06
N ASN A 75 -3.33 8.71 11.25
CA ASN A 75 -1.97 9.17 11.50
C ASN A 75 -1.16 9.43 10.22
N LEU A 76 -1.80 9.48 9.04
CA LEU A 76 -1.10 9.67 7.77
C LEU A 76 -0.27 10.98 7.73
N ARG A 77 -0.67 12.01 8.50
CA ARG A 77 0.04 13.30 8.58
C ARG A 77 1.46 13.15 9.13
N ASP A 78 1.72 12.14 9.95
CA ASP A 78 3.03 11.89 10.56
C ASP A 78 3.92 11.01 9.67
N ILE A 79 3.41 10.60 8.49
CA ILE A 79 4.06 9.68 7.58
C ILE A 79 4.40 10.44 6.30
N ARG A 80 5.69 10.54 5.97
CA ARG A 80 6.09 11.03 4.65
C ARG A 80 5.79 10.00 3.57
N TYR A 81 4.96 10.39 2.60
CA TYR A 81 4.56 9.56 1.47
C TYR A 81 4.66 10.29 0.13
N ALA A 82 4.67 9.51 -0.95
CA ALA A 82 4.48 9.99 -2.31
C ALA A 82 3.16 9.43 -2.85
N ASP A 83 2.34 10.30 -3.47
CA ASP A 83 1.20 9.85 -4.26
C ASP A 83 1.71 9.16 -5.53
N LYS A 84 1.04 8.08 -5.89
CA LYS A 84 1.31 7.23 -7.05
C LYS A 84 0.00 6.83 -7.70
N ALA A 85 0.10 6.39 -8.95
CA ALA A 85 -1.04 5.87 -9.68
C ALA A 85 -0.62 4.67 -10.51
N THR A 86 -1.49 3.66 -10.60
CA THR A 86 -1.24 2.49 -11.44
C THR A 86 -1.19 2.88 -12.92
N GLY A 87 -0.33 2.23 -13.71
CA GLY A 87 -0.38 2.34 -15.16
C GLY A 87 -1.74 1.91 -15.72
N GLY A 88 -2.25 2.62 -16.73
CA GLY A 88 -3.59 2.38 -17.29
C GLY A 88 -3.52 1.86 -18.72
N SER A 89 -3.63 0.53 -18.91
CA SER A 89 -3.92 -0.09 -20.21
C SER A 89 -5.43 -0.26 -20.45
N THR A 90 -6.23 -0.31 -19.39
CA THR A 90 -7.67 -0.67 -19.42
C THR A 90 -8.62 0.39 -18.84
N GLY A 91 -8.14 1.59 -18.49
CA GLY A 91 -9.01 2.69 -18.02
C GLY A 91 -8.39 3.61 -16.96
N THR A 92 -9.24 4.20 -16.10
CA THR A 92 -8.83 5.17 -15.07
C THR A 92 -7.85 4.55 -14.07
N PRO A 93 -6.66 5.15 -13.88
CA PRO A 93 -5.68 4.74 -12.87
C PRO A 93 -6.29 4.59 -11.47
N LEU A 94 -5.71 3.69 -10.68
CA LEU A 94 -5.95 3.64 -9.24
C LEU A 94 -4.86 4.45 -8.55
N GLU A 95 -5.25 5.42 -7.75
CA GLU A 95 -4.34 6.17 -6.89
C GLU A 95 -3.94 5.32 -5.68
N TYR A 96 -2.69 5.44 -5.25
CA TYR A 96 -2.17 4.83 -4.03
C TYR A 96 -1.01 5.66 -3.49
N ARG A 97 -0.57 5.39 -2.26
CA ARG A 97 0.54 6.09 -1.62
C ARG A 97 1.63 5.11 -1.25
N MET A 98 2.88 5.56 -1.34
CA MET A 98 4.03 4.82 -0.83
C MET A 98 4.79 5.69 0.16
N SER A 99 5.05 5.16 1.35
CA SER A 99 5.88 5.84 2.35
C SER A 99 7.33 5.94 1.86
N LYS A 100 8.07 6.92 2.40
CA LYS A 100 9.51 7.07 2.14
C LYS A 100 10.27 5.77 2.40
N ARG A 101 9.94 5.08 3.50
CA ARG A 101 10.55 3.79 3.87
C ARG A 101 10.32 2.72 2.80
N GLU A 102 9.11 2.63 2.24
CA GLU A 102 8.82 1.65 1.19
C GLU A 102 9.58 1.96 -0.10
N LEU A 103 9.67 3.24 -0.49
CA LEU A 103 10.46 3.65 -1.64
C LEU A 103 11.96 3.33 -1.46
N GLU A 104 12.48 3.50 -0.25
CA GLU A 104 13.86 3.16 0.10
C GLU A 104 14.12 1.65 0.05
N ASN A 105 13.16 0.84 0.49
CA ASN A 105 13.23 -0.61 0.33
C ASN A 105 13.29 -1.04 -1.14
N VAL A 106 12.53 -0.38 -2.02
CA VAL A 106 12.59 -0.63 -3.47
C VAL A 106 13.96 -0.25 -4.02
N ARG A 107 14.49 0.94 -3.67
CA ARG A 107 15.85 1.37 -4.03
C ARG A 107 16.90 0.34 -3.64
N ALA A 108 16.89 -0.11 -2.38
CA ALA A 108 17.82 -1.10 -1.87
C ALA A 108 17.70 -2.45 -2.60
N SER A 109 16.48 -2.87 -2.94
CA SER A 109 16.24 -4.10 -3.70
C SER A 109 16.83 -4.04 -5.11
N ILE A 110 16.66 -2.92 -5.81
CA ILE A 110 17.22 -2.71 -7.15
C ILE A 110 18.74 -2.65 -7.09
N ALA A 111 19.31 -1.86 -6.18
CA ALA A 111 20.76 -1.75 -6.02
C ALA A 111 21.41 -3.12 -5.76
N LYS A 112 20.75 -3.99 -4.98
CA LYS A 112 21.21 -5.36 -4.73
C LYS A 112 21.15 -6.25 -5.98
N ARG A 113 20.10 -6.13 -6.79
CA ARG A 113 19.89 -6.96 -8.00
C ARG A 113 20.66 -6.47 -9.22
N SER A 114 20.94 -5.17 -9.28
CA SER A 114 21.53 -4.49 -10.42
C SER A 114 22.48 -3.39 -9.94
N PRO A 115 23.65 -3.75 -9.37
CA PRO A 115 24.57 -2.79 -8.74
C PRO A 115 25.18 -1.78 -9.72
N ALA A 116 25.19 -2.09 -11.02
CA ALA A 116 25.64 -1.16 -12.06
C ALA A 116 24.59 -0.10 -12.43
N TRP A 117 23.35 -0.20 -11.92
CA TRP A 117 22.30 0.76 -12.19
C TRP A 117 22.34 1.87 -11.14
N ASN A 118 22.64 3.09 -11.58
CA ASN A 118 22.39 4.28 -10.76
C ASN A 118 20.91 4.66 -10.89
N VAL A 119 20.10 4.34 -9.88
CA VAL A 119 18.65 4.57 -9.91
C VAL A 119 18.28 5.71 -8.97
N ASP A 120 18.06 6.87 -9.55
CA ASP A 120 17.43 7.99 -8.87
C ASP A 120 15.91 7.86 -9.00
N PHE A 121 15.21 7.86 -7.87
CA PHE A 121 13.76 8.01 -7.86
C PHE A 121 13.44 9.47 -7.63
N ASP A 122 13.06 10.17 -8.69
CA ASP A 122 12.35 11.42 -8.57
C ASP A 122 10.89 11.15 -8.16
N ILE A 123 10.43 11.85 -7.13
CA ILE A 123 9.01 11.81 -6.78
C ILE A 123 8.28 12.70 -7.77
N THR A 124 7.81 12.08 -8.84
CA THR A 124 6.81 12.69 -9.71
C THR A 124 5.49 12.78 -8.93
N THR A 125 5.10 13.98 -8.52
CA THR A 125 3.81 14.24 -7.87
C THR A 125 2.67 14.33 -8.85
N ARG A 126 2.94 14.80 -10.08
CA ARG A 126 1.91 14.89 -11.12
C ARG A 126 2.48 14.58 -12.49
N ILE A 127 1.73 13.84 -13.30
CA ILE A 127 2.01 13.65 -14.72
C ILE A 127 0.94 14.39 -15.50
N ASP A 128 1.31 15.51 -16.11
CA ASP A 128 0.43 16.27 -16.97
C ASP A 128 0.48 15.75 -18.40
N ARG A 129 -0.66 15.79 -19.09
CA ARG A 129 -0.70 15.71 -20.55
C ARG A 129 -0.70 17.11 -21.13
N THR A 130 0.26 17.41 -22.00
CA THR A 130 0.25 18.65 -22.76
C THR A 130 -0.86 18.61 -23.82
N LYS A 131 -1.27 19.77 -24.34
CA LYS A 131 -2.21 19.86 -25.47
C LYS A 131 -1.74 19.08 -26.72
N ALA A 132 -0.43 18.82 -26.84
CA ALA A 132 0.18 18.04 -27.92
C ALA A 132 0.32 16.53 -27.58
N GLY A 133 -0.31 16.04 -26.51
CA GLY A 133 -0.29 14.63 -26.11
C GLY A 133 1.00 14.15 -25.43
N LYS A 134 2.01 15.02 -25.26
CA LYS A 134 3.25 14.68 -24.55
C LYS A 134 3.01 14.63 -23.03
N ARG A 135 3.72 13.74 -22.34
CA ARG A 135 3.71 13.66 -20.86
C ARG A 135 4.71 14.68 -20.30
N ARG A 136 4.29 15.51 -19.35
CA ARG A 136 5.15 16.39 -18.54
C ARG A 136 5.16 15.84 -17.12
N PHE A 137 6.34 15.50 -16.63
CA PHE A 137 6.54 15.03 -15.26
C PHE A 137 6.78 16.25 -14.37
N VAL A 138 5.90 16.49 -13.41
CA VAL A 138 6.08 17.49 -12.37
C VAL A 138 6.75 16.79 -11.20
N ILE A 139 8.01 17.14 -10.96
CA ILE A 139 8.81 16.67 -9.84
C ILE A 139 8.64 17.69 -8.73
N SER A 140 8.18 17.26 -7.56
CA SER A 140 8.15 18.11 -6.38
C SER A 140 9.12 17.58 -5.33
N GLU A 141 9.69 18.50 -4.57
CA GLU A 141 10.37 18.13 -3.34
C GLU A 141 9.40 17.45 -2.38
N ILE A 142 9.92 16.53 -1.56
CA ILE A 142 9.15 15.88 -0.52
C ILE A 142 8.66 16.98 0.42
N VAL A 143 7.34 17.19 0.47
CA VAL A 143 6.73 18.12 1.42
C VAL A 143 7.12 17.66 2.84
N PRO A 144 7.60 18.56 3.72
CA PRO A 144 8.16 18.21 5.02
C PRO A 144 7.30 17.28 5.87
#